data_AF-A0A7X9BPA5-F1
#
_entry.id   AF-A0A7X9BPA5-F1
#
_cell.length_a   1.000
_cell.length_b   1.000
_cell.length_c   1.000
_cell.angle_alpha   90.00
_cell.angle_beta   90.00
_cell.angle_gamma   90.00
#
_symmetry.space_group_name_H-M   'P 1'
#
loop_
_entity.id
_entity.type
_entity.pdbx_description
1 polymer ?
#
loop_
_entity_poly.entity_id
_entity_poly.type
_entity_poly.pdbx_seq_one_letter_code
_entity_poly.pdbx_strand_id
1 'polypeptide(L)'
;MKFREDPLLEVDMSIRCIQELERLNRQMAYYKSWIRERMKFIRHPEMTLPEPHPPSGKPVKPPEPRLTLKDRIPLRKSEQKLAYEKACEDYNSRLKDYYIKYRAYEKACDRFKEALAKWESEKEILFSRSQADVKQARKNIKKGNRLINRYLEVLQYSQFHPDYQEIDILEKIKFYLETGRAFSIQECINLYELDKSWEKVRGGQERLEHQLTATIHYLQNDLMQATSQAACTQEPIAEPPAPKRRKIKLIPFRSKKKEKPIPEFRIRHLPPAFFSGKLGSLRYRLTRLRFF
;
A
#
# COMPACT_ATOMS: atom_id res chain seq x y z
N MET A 1 -18.58 -0.35 -44.45
CA MET A 1 -17.71 -1.49 -44.79
C MET A 1 -18.05 -2.60 -43.82
N LYS A 2 -18.57 -3.75 -44.29
CA LYS A 2 -18.73 -4.93 -43.43
C LYS A 2 -17.39 -5.67 -43.44
N PHE A 3 -16.47 -5.31 -42.55
CA PHE A 3 -15.36 -6.20 -42.28
C PHE A 3 -15.99 -7.52 -41.78
N ARG A 4 -15.62 -8.65 -42.38
CA ARG A 4 -15.72 -9.92 -41.65
C ARG A 4 -14.61 -9.84 -40.61
N GLU A 5 -14.95 -9.25 -39.47
CA GLU A 5 -14.02 -8.95 -38.39
C GLU A 5 -13.63 -10.26 -37.73
N ASP A 6 -12.33 -10.55 -37.76
CA ASP A 6 -11.75 -11.56 -36.90
C ASP A 6 -12.09 -11.16 -35.44
N PRO A 7 -12.93 -11.92 -34.72
CA PRO A 7 -13.38 -11.54 -33.39
C PRO A 7 -12.21 -11.43 -32.42
N LEU A 8 -11.12 -12.17 -32.67
CA LEU A 8 -9.91 -12.09 -31.87
C LEU A 8 -9.21 -10.73 -32.04
N LEU A 9 -9.12 -10.25 -33.29
CA LEU A 9 -8.56 -8.93 -33.58
C LEU A 9 -9.39 -7.82 -32.92
N GLU A 10 -10.71 -7.94 -32.92
CA GLU A 10 -11.60 -6.96 -32.31
C GLU A 10 -11.43 -6.91 -30.78
N VAL A 11 -11.33 -8.07 -30.12
CA VAL A 11 -11.02 -8.17 -28.69
C VAL A 11 -9.67 -7.51 -28.39
N ASP A 12 -8.63 -7.85 -29.15
CA ASP A 12 -7.29 -7.28 -28.97
C ASP A 12 -7.28 -5.76 -29.14
N MET A 13 -8.02 -5.25 -30.14
CA MET A 13 -8.16 -3.81 -30.35
C MET A 13 -8.89 -3.14 -29.20
N SER A 14 -9.96 -3.75 -28.68
CA SER A 14 -10.72 -3.24 -27.53
C SER A 14 -9.85 -3.17 -26.27
N ILE A 15 -9.12 -4.25 -25.96
CA ILE A 15 -8.18 -4.30 -24.81
C ILE A 15 -7.14 -3.18 -24.93
N ARG A 16 -6.48 -3.05 -26.09
CA ARG A 16 -5.47 -2.02 -26.31
C ARG A 16 -6.06 -0.61 -26.19
N CYS A 17 -7.26 -0.38 -26.70
CA CYS A 17 -7.93 0.92 -26.59
C CYS A 17 -8.20 1.29 -25.13
N ILE A 18 -8.69 0.35 -24.31
CA ILE A 18 -8.95 0.59 -22.89
C ILE A 18 -7.65 0.90 -22.13
N GLN A 19 -6.59 0.10 -22.35
CA GLN A 19 -5.29 0.34 -21.74
C GLN A 19 -4.70 1.71 -22.10
N GLU A 20 -4.85 2.11 -23.37
CA GLU A 20 -4.41 3.42 -23.85
C GLU A 20 -5.25 4.57 -23.28
N LEU A 21 -6.56 4.38 -23.13
CA LEU A 21 -7.44 5.33 -22.45
C LEU A 21 -7.00 5.57 -21.00
N GLU A 22 -6.73 4.51 -20.25
CA GLU A 22 -6.23 4.62 -18.87
C GLU A 22 -4.89 5.35 -18.80
N ARG A 23 -3.97 5.03 -19.72
CA ARG A 23 -2.66 5.70 -19.81
C ARG A 23 -2.84 7.19 -20.09
N LEU A 24 -3.66 7.55 -21.06
CA LEU A 24 -3.95 8.94 -21.42
C LEU A 24 -4.64 9.69 -20.27
N ASN A 25 -5.61 9.06 -19.60
CA ASN A 25 -6.30 9.65 -18.45
C ASN A 25 -5.32 9.98 -17.32
N ARG A 26 -4.38 9.07 -17.01
CA ARG A 26 -3.31 9.32 -16.03
C ARG A 26 -2.42 10.49 -16.45
N GLN A 27 -1.99 10.54 -17.71
CA GLN A 27 -1.19 11.66 -18.24
C GLN A 27 -1.95 12.99 -18.17
N MET A 28 -3.25 12.98 -18.47
CA MET A 28 -4.09 14.17 -18.41
C MET A 28 -4.30 14.66 -16.98
N ALA A 29 -4.50 13.74 -16.02
CA ALA A 29 -4.58 14.08 -14.60
C ALA A 29 -3.26 14.73 -14.13
N TYR A 30 -2.11 14.20 -14.55
CA TYR A 30 -0.80 14.79 -14.30
C TYR A 30 -0.69 16.21 -14.86
N TYR A 31 -1.03 16.43 -16.13
CA TYR A 31 -0.98 17.77 -16.73
C TYR A 31 -1.92 18.76 -16.05
N LYS A 32 -3.14 18.33 -15.65
CA LYS A 32 -4.07 19.15 -14.88
C LYS A 32 -3.46 19.52 -13.52
N SER A 33 -2.80 18.58 -12.83
CA SER A 33 -2.12 18.85 -11.57
C SER A 33 -0.96 19.83 -11.74
N TRP A 34 -0.11 19.62 -12.75
CA TRP A 34 1.00 20.51 -13.07
C TRP A 34 0.52 21.94 -13.38
N ILE A 35 -0.56 22.08 -14.15
CA ILE A 35 -1.16 23.40 -14.40
C ILE A 35 -1.62 24.05 -13.10
N ARG A 36 -2.29 23.31 -12.21
CA ARG A 36 -2.74 23.86 -10.91
C ARG A 36 -1.54 24.40 -10.10
N GLU A 37 -0.46 23.64 -10.00
CA GLU A 37 0.75 24.05 -9.28
C GLU A 37 1.38 25.31 -9.89
N ARG A 38 1.59 25.33 -11.21
CA ARG A 38 2.16 26.50 -11.89
C ARG A 38 1.26 27.72 -11.80
N MET A 39 -0.05 27.53 -11.86
CA MET A 39 -1.02 28.63 -11.72
C MET A 39 -1.06 29.20 -10.30
N LYS A 40 -0.75 28.42 -9.25
CA LYS A 40 -0.59 28.97 -7.89
C LYS A 40 0.52 30.03 -7.87
N PHE A 41 1.67 29.70 -8.46
CA PHE A 41 2.78 30.65 -8.57
C PHE A 41 2.44 31.87 -9.43
N ILE A 42 1.82 31.66 -10.60
CA ILE A 42 1.44 32.77 -11.51
C ILE A 42 0.42 33.72 -10.88
N ARG A 43 -0.54 33.19 -10.10
CA ARG A 43 -1.59 33.98 -9.44
C ARG A 43 -1.10 34.72 -8.20
N HIS A 44 -0.05 34.22 -7.56
CA HIS A 44 0.56 34.82 -6.38
C HIS A 44 1.99 35.25 -6.69
N PRO A 45 2.18 36.27 -7.56
CA PRO A 45 3.50 36.78 -7.87
C PRO A 45 4.17 37.42 -6.64
N GLU A 46 3.41 37.76 -5.60
CA GLU A 46 3.94 38.28 -4.33
C GLU A 46 4.56 37.21 -3.43
N MET A 47 4.58 35.94 -3.86
CA MET A 47 5.22 34.88 -3.09
C MET A 47 6.71 35.23 -2.90
N THR A 48 7.09 35.55 -1.67
CA THR A 48 8.47 35.84 -1.27
C THR A 48 9.09 34.59 -0.64
N LEU A 49 10.42 34.55 -0.64
CA LEU A 49 11.15 33.51 0.07
C LEU A 49 10.83 33.62 1.57
N PRO A 50 10.50 32.50 2.26
CA PRO A 50 10.26 32.53 3.69
C PRO A 50 11.56 32.87 4.43
N GLU A 51 11.47 33.82 5.35
CA GLU A 51 12.60 34.20 6.19
C GLU A 51 13.01 33.04 7.11
N PRO A 52 14.32 32.82 7.34
CA PRO A 52 14.77 31.84 8.31
C PRO A 52 14.25 32.21 9.71
N HIS A 53 13.77 31.22 10.44
CA HIS A 53 13.27 31.44 11.81
C HIS A 53 14.40 31.37 12.84
N PRO A 54 14.45 32.32 13.79
CA PRO A 54 15.44 32.29 14.85
C PRO A 54 15.25 31.06 15.75
N PRO A 55 16.34 30.51 16.31
CA PRO A 55 16.22 29.41 17.26
C PRO A 55 15.45 29.85 18.51
N SER A 56 14.85 28.88 19.21
CA SER A 56 14.23 29.10 20.52
C SER A 56 15.17 29.86 21.45
N GLY A 57 14.62 30.68 22.35
CA GLY A 57 15.38 31.54 23.26
C GLY A 57 16.53 30.83 23.99
N LYS A 58 17.57 31.61 24.31
CA LYS A 58 18.76 31.11 25.01
C LYS A 58 18.34 30.39 26.30
N PRO A 59 18.85 29.17 26.56
CA PRO A 59 18.53 28.47 27.80
C PRO A 59 18.95 29.33 29.00
N VAL A 60 18.16 29.27 30.06
CA VAL A 60 18.37 30.04 31.29
C VAL A 60 19.15 29.17 32.27
N LYS A 61 20.19 29.74 32.88
CA LYS A 61 21.00 29.04 33.89
C LYS A 61 20.11 28.73 35.11
N PRO A 62 20.14 27.49 35.64
CA PRO A 62 19.42 27.18 36.86
C PRO A 62 19.89 28.09 38.01
N PRO A 63 18.97 28.60 38.85
CA PRO A 63 19.33 29.44 39.98
C PRO A 63 20.14 28.64 41.00
N GLU A 64 21.12 29.28 41.62
CA GLU A 64 21.93 28.67 42.67
C GLU A 64 21.05 28.32 43.89
N PRO A 65 21.22 27.12 44.48
CA PRO A 65 20.45 26.71 45.64
C PRO A 65 20.77 27.64 46.81
N ARG A 66 19.74 28.30 47.35
CA ARG A 66 19.86 29.12 48.56
C ARG A 66 20.12 28.20 49.75
N LEU A 67 21.31 28.29 50.34
CA LEU A 67 21.67 27.51 51.52
C LEU A 67 20.85 27.99 52.72
N THR A 68 19.96 27.14 53.23
CA THR A 68 19.18 27.40 54.44
C THR A 68 19.95 26.87 55.66
N LEU A 69 19.75 27.43 56.85
CA LEU A 69 20.43 27.00 58.09
C LEU A 69 20.24 25.50 58.41
N LYS A 70 19.13 24.91 57.93
CA LYS A 70 18.79 23.49 58.02
C LYS A 70 19.64 22.57 57.13
N ASP A 71 20.34 23.13 56.13
CA ASP A 71 21.16 22.40 55.17
C ASP A 71 22.60 22.18 55.68
N ARG A 72 22.90 22.55 56.94
CA ARG A 72 24.19 22.28 57.59
C ARG A 72 24.39 20.81 57.98
N ILE A 73 23.34 19.98 57.93
CA ILE A 73 23.39 18.54 58.19
C ILE A 73 24.15 17.83 57.06
N PRO A 74 25.30 17.17 57.31
CA PRO A 74 26.17 16.60 56.26
C PRO A 74 25.50 15.61 55.30
N LEU A 75 24.48 14.88 55.77
CA LEU A 75 23.83 13.78 55.03
C LEU A 75 22.76 14.25 54.02
N ARG A 76 22.21 15.47 54.15
CA ARG A 76 21.23 16.04 53.19
C ARG A 76 21.86 16.91 52.09
N LYS A 77 23.16 17.21 52.21
CA LYS A 77 23.90 18.04 51.25
C LYS A 77 24.15 17.35 49.90
N SER A 78 23.98 16.03 49.82
CA SER A 78 24.32 15.26 48.60
C SER A 78 23.26 15.39 47.50
N GLU A 79 21.97 15.23 47.82
CA GLU A 79 20.93 15.13 46.78
C GLU A 79 20.62 16.46 46.10
N GLN A 80 20.50 17.56 46.86
CA GLN A 80 20.24 18.89 46.28
C GLN A 80 21.42 19.40 45.46
N LYS A 81 22.65 19.12 45.93
CA LYS A 81 23.87 19.46 45.19
C LYS A 81 23.97 18.67 43.90
N LEU A 82 23.70 17.35 43.95
CA LEU A 82 23.68 16.48 42.77
C LEU A 82 22.58 16.88 41.77
N ALA A 83 21.39 17.26 42.25
CA ALA A 83 20.31 17.76 41.40
C ALA A 83 20.67 19.09 40.72
N TYR A 84 21.34 20.00 41.43
CA TYR A 84 21.85 21.24 40.86
C TYR A 84 22.98 21.00 39.87
N GLU A 85 23.92 20.09 40.16
CA GLU A 85 24.99 19.69 39.24
C GLU A 85 24.41 19.11 37.95
N LYS A 86 23.43 18.20 38.05
CA LYS A 86 22.71 17.65 36.89
C LYS A 86 21.96 18.73 36.10
N ALA A 87 21.29 19.67 36.78
CA ALA A 87 20.62 20.79 36.11
C ALA A 87 21.63 21.72 35.40
N CYS A 88 22.83 21.90 35.95
CA CYS A 88 23.92 22.64 35.32
C CYS A 88 24.47 21.91 34.09
N GLU A 89 24.61 20.57 34.15
CA GLU A 89 25.01 19.74 33.01
C GLU A 89 23.97 19.79 31.87
N ASP A 90 22.68 19.64 32.21
CA ASP A 90 21.57 19.77 31.26
C ASP A 90 21.53 21.17 30.64
N TYR A 91 21.76 22.22 31.44
CA TYR A 91 21.90 23.59 30.94
C TYR A 91 23.07 23.73 29.96
N ASN A 92 24.25 23.19 30.29
CA ASN A 92 25.42 23.23 29.44
C ASN A 92 25.19 22.48 28.11
N SER A 93 24.50 21.34 28.16
CA SER A 93 24.09 20.58 26.96
C SER A 93 23.15 21.41 26.09
N ARG A 94 22.06 21.94 26.67
CA ARG A 94 21.10 22.80 25.96
C ARG A 94 21.74 24.07 25.41
N LEU A 95 22.73 24.63 26.11
CA LEU A 95 23.46 25.82 25.67
C LEU A 95 24.33 25.50 24.45
N LYS A 96 25.00 24.35 24.43
CA LYS A 96 25.74 23.87 23.24
C LYS A 96 24.81 23.69 22.05
N ASP A 97 23.66 23.03 22.26
CA ASP A 97 22.65 22.85 21.21
C ASP A 97 22.12 24.19 20.68
N TYR A 98 21.89 25.14 21.58
CA TYR A 98 21.50 26.51 21.21
C TYR A 98 22.56 27.16 20.32
N TYR A 99 23.85 27.09 20.67
CA TYR A 99 24.92 27.66 19.84
C TYR A 99 25.04 26.99 18.47
N ILE A 100 24.84 25.67 18.39
CA ILE A 100 24.81 24.94 17.11
C ILE A 100 23.64 25.44 16.24
N LYS A 101 22.44 25.52 16.81
CA LYS A 101 21.24 26.01 16.12
C LYS A 101 21.39 27.47 15.70
N TYR A 102 21.98 28.31 16.55
CA TYR A 102 22.23 29.72 16.26
C TYR A 102 23.21 29.90 15.10
N ARG A 103 24.33 29.16 15.08
CA ARG A 103 25.24 29.17 13.92
C ARG A 103 24.58 28.66 12.65
N ALA A 104 23.70 27.65 12.75
CA ALA A 104 22.95 27.17 11.60
C ALA A 104 21.97 28.23 11.08
N TYR A 105 21.34 28.97 11.99
CA TYR A 105 20.49 30.10 11.69
C TYR A 105 21.25 31.24 11.00
N GLU A 106 22.42 31.65 11.51
CA GLU A 106 23.26 32.67 10.87
C GLU A 106 23.62 32.28 9.43
N LYS A 107 24.06 31.03 9.23
CA LYS A 107 24.31 30.49 7.88
C LYS A 107 23.07 30.48 7.00
N ALA A 108 21.89 30.24 7.58
CA ALA A 108 20.63 30.30 6.85
C ALA A 108 20.29 31.75 6.46
N CYS A 109 20.54 32.73 7.33
CA CYS A 109 20.41 34.16 7.03
C CYS A 109 21.35 34.60 5.90
N ASP A 110 22.60 34.15 5.90
CA ASP A 110 23.55 34.50 4.83
C ASP A 110 23.09 33.96 3.48
N ARG A 111 22.69 32.67 3.44
CA ARG A 111 22.10 32.07 2.24
C ARG A 111 20.82 32.76 1.80
N PHE A 112 20.00 33.20 2.75
CA PHE A 112 18.77 33.92 2.47
C PHE A 112 19.05 35.29 1.84
N LYS A 113 20.04 36.03 2.33
CA LYS A 113 20.49 37.30 1.73
C LYS A 113 21.00 37.09 0.30
N GLU A 114 21.81 36.06 0.07
CA GLU A 114 22.29 35.70 -1.27
C GLU A 114 21.13 35.35 -2.21
N ALA A 115 20.13 34.62 -1.71
CA ALA A 115 18.94 34.26 -2.48
C ALA A 115 18.08 35.49 -2.79
N LEU A 116 17.88 36.39 -1.82
CA LEU A 116 17.16 37.65 -2.04
C LEU A 116 17.81 38.52 -3.11
N ALA A 117 19.15 38.61 -3.12
CA ALA A 117 19.88 39.38 -4.13
C ALA A 117 19.63 38.87 -5.56
N LYS A 118 19.39 37.57 -5.74
CA LYS A 118 19.11 36.93 -7.04
C LYS A 118 17.62 36.76 -7.33
N TRP A 119 16.77 36.94 -6.32
CA TRP A 119 15.38 36.51 -6.33
C TRP A 119 14.58 37.11 -7.48
N GLU A 120 14.71 38.40 -7.76
CA GLU A 120 13.93 39.06 -8.82
C GLU A 120 14.20 38.43 -10.20
N SER A 121 15.47 38.18 -10.53
CA SER A 121 15.85 37.53 -11.78
C SER A 121 15.38 36.08 -11.86
N GLU A 122 15.55 35.30 -10.79
CA GLU A 122 15.12 33.90 -10.74
C GLU A 122 13.60 33.78 -10.79
N LYS A 123 12.88 34.72 -10.17
CA LYS A 123 11.44 34.83 -10.18
C LYS A 123 10.90 35.11 -11.58
N GLU A 124 11.49 36.05 -12.31
CA GLU A 124 11.12 36.35 -13.71
C GLU A 124 11.31 35.11 -14.62
N ILE A 125 12.45 34.42 -14.47
CA ILE A 125 12.74 33.17 -15.18
C ILE A 125 11.74 32.08 -14.82
N LEU A 126 11.42 31.93 -13.53
CA LEU A 126 10.45 30.95 -13.07
C LEU A 126 9.03 31.28 -13.56
N PHE A 127 8.66 32.55 -13.62
CA PHE A 127 7.37 33.02 -14.10
C PHE A 127 7.19 32.75 -15.59
N SER A 128 8.15 33.19 -16.40
CA SER A 128 8.15 32.94 -17.85
C SER A 128 8.13 31.44 -18.18
N ARG A 129 8.94 30.63 -17.49
CA ARG A 129 8.92 29.16 -17.61
C ARG A 129 7.57 28.58 -17.20
N SER A 130 6.99 29.06 -16.09
CA SER A 130 5.69 28.57 -15.62
C SER A 130 4.57 28.85 -16.63
N GLN A 131 4.60 30.02 -17.29
CA GLN A 131 3.66 30.33 -18.36
C GLN A 131 3.85 29.41 -19.58
N ALA A 132 5.10 29.17 -19.99
CA ALA A 132 5.41 28.26 -21.08
C ALA A 132 4.96 26.82 -20.78
N ASP A 133 5.23 26.33 -19.57
CA ASP A 133 4.79 25.02 -19.08
C ASP A 133 3.27 24.89 -19.12
N VAL A 134 2.52 25.90 -18.64
CA VAL A 134 1.05 25.90 -18.68
C VAL A 134 0.54 25.87 -20.12
N LYS A 135 1.13 26.67 -21.02
CA LYS A 135 0.76 26.68 -22.45
C LYS A 135 1.01 25.30 -23.08
N GLN A 136 2.14 24.67 -22.79
CA GLN A 136 2.49 23.35 -23.31
C GLN A 136 1.57 22.26 -22.75
N ALA A 137 1.32 22.26 -21.45
CA ALA A 137 0.41 21.30 -20.80
C ALA A 137 -1.01 21.41 -21.37
N ARG A 138 -1.51 22.63 -21.60
CA ARG A 138 -2.82 22.85 -22.26
C ARG A 138 -2.86 22.28 -23.68
N LYS A 139 -1.80 22.47 -24.47
CA LYS A 139 -1.69 21.86 -25.81
C LYS A 139 -1.73 20.33 -25.73
N ASN A 140 -1.00 19.75 -24.78
CA ASN A 140 -0.97 18.30 -24.58
C ASN A 140 -2.32 17.75 -24.12
N ILE A 141 -3.03 18.44 -23.22
CA ILE A 141 -4.41 18.10 -22.83
C ILE A 141 -5.34 18.12 -24.05
N LYS A 142 -5.26 19.15 -24.91
CA LYS A 142 -6.09 19.22 -26.12
C LYS A 142 -5.79 18.07 -27.09
N LYS A 143 -4.52 17.69 -27.25
CA LYS A 143 -4.12 16.52 -28.05
C LYS A 143 -4.62 15.21 -27.42
N GLY A 144 -4.45 15.05 -26.10
CA GLY A 144 -4.91 13.90 -25.33
C GLY A 144 -6.42 13.69 -25.46
N ASN A 145 -7.22 14.75 -25.29
CA ASN A 145 -8.68 14.68 -25.47
C ASN A 145 -9.08 14.20 -26.88
N ARG A 146 -8.38 14.65 -27.93
CA ARG A 146 -8.66 14.17 -29.29
C ARG A 146 -8.37 12.68 -29.44
N LEU A 147 -7.31 12.17 -28.81
CA LEU A 147 -6.99 10.75 -28.81
C LEU A 147 -7.99 9.94 -28.00
N ILE A 148 -8.38 10.42 -26.82
CA ILE A 148 -9.42 9.81 -25.99
C ILE A 148 -10.72 9.66 -26.79
N ASN A 149 -11.17 10.72 -27.46
CA ASN A 149 -12.39 10.67 -28.27
C ASN A 149 -12.29 9.60 -29.38
N ARG A 150 -11.14 9.48 -30.05
CA ARG A 150 -10.93 8.43 -31.06
C ARG A 150 -10.99 7.02 -30.46
N TYR A 151 -10.38 6.79 -29.31
CA TYR A 151 -10.45 5.48 -28.65
C TYR A 151 -11.86 5.17 -28.16
N LEU A 152 -12.59 6.17 -27.65
CA LEU A 152 -13.99 6.01 -27.28
C LEU A 152 -14.88 5.74 -28.50
N GLU A 153 -14.62 6.37 -29.65
CA GLU A 153 -15.30 6.05 -30.92
C GLU A 153 -15.05 4.59 -31.32
N VAL A 154 -13.80 4.11 -31.23
CA VAL A 154 -13.48 2.69 -31.52
C VAL A 154 -14.24 1.75 -30.60
N LEU A 155 -14.29 2.05 -29.29
CA LEU A 155 -15.05 1.22 -28.33
C LEU A 155 -16.57 1.31 -28.54
N GLN A 156 -17.09 2.47 -28.97
CA GLN A 156 -18.50 2.66 -29.27
C GLN A 156 -18.95 1.85 -30.49
N TYR A 157 -18.08 1.71 -31.49
CA TYR A 157 -18.35 0.90 -32.68
C TYR A 157 -18.00 -0.58 -32.50
N SER A 158 -17.43 -0.97 -31.35
CA SER A 158 -17.18 -2.38 -31.05
C SER A 158 -18.48 -3.16 -30.85
N GLN A 159 -18.45 -4.45 -31.15
CA GLN A 159 -19.54 -5.40 -30.96
C GLN A 159 -19.79 -5.73 -29.48
N PHE A 160 -18.91 -5.27 -28.57
CA PHE A 160 -19.04 -5.47 -27.14
C PHE A 160 -20.00 -4.47 -26.51
N HIS A 161 -21.01 -4.97 -25.80
CA HIS A 161 -21.83 -4.15 -24.92
C HIS A 161 -20.94 -3.52 -23.82
N PRO A 162 -21.18 -2.27 -23.40
CA PRO A 162 -20.37 -1.58 -22.38
C PRO A 162 -20.13 -2.39 -21.09
N ASP A 163 -21.11 -3.20 -20.68
CA ASP A 163 -21.01 -4.06 -19.49
C ASP A 163 -19.94 -5.16 -19.60
N TYR A 164 -19.48 -5.50 -20.81
CA TYR A 164 -18.43 -6.49 -21.06
C TYR A 164 -17.10 -5.87 -21.51
N GLN A 165 -16.98 -4.53 -21.48
CA GLN A 165 -15.77 -3.80 -21.89
C GLN A 165 -14.73 -3.65 -20.76
N GLU A 166 -14.79 -4.49 -19.74
CA GLU A 166 -13.74 -4.57 -18.71
C GLU A 166 -12.60 -5.46 -19.19
N ILE A 167 -11.35 -5.09 -18.87
CA ILE A 167 -10.15 -5.80 -19.35
C ILE A 167 -10.21 -7.29 -18.97
N ASP A 168 -10.55 -7.60 -17.72
CA ASP A 168 -10.62 -8.97 -17.21
C ASP A 168 -11.64 -9.83 -17.98
N ILE A 169 -12.77 -9.22 -18.38
CA ILE A 169 -13.82 -9.89 -19.17
C ILE A 169 -13.32 -10.13 -20.59
N LEU A 170 -12.72 -9.11 -21.22
CA LEU A 170 -12.17 -9.23 -22.57
C LEU A 170 -11.02 -10.24 -22.63
N GLU A 171 -10.21 -10.37 -21.58
CA GLU A 171 -9.17 -11.40 -21.48
C GLU A 171 -9.76 -12.82 -21.39
N LYS A 172 -10.86 -13.01 -20.64
CA LYS A 172 -11.59 -14.31 -20.65
C LYS A 172 -12.19 -14.61 -22.03
N ILE A 173 -12.77 -13.61 -22.69
CA ILE A 173 -13.32 -13.75 -24.05
C ILE A 173 -12.21 -14.09 -25.05
N LYS A 174 -11.07 -13.40 -24.97
CA LYS A 174 -9.87 -13.71 -25.76
C LYS A 174 -9.47 -15.18 -25.58
N PHE A 175 -9.40 -15.65 -24.34
CA PHE A 175 -9.06 -17.04 -24.03
C PHE A 175 -10.05 -18.04 -24.65
N TYR A 176 -11.36 -17.75 -24.66
CA TYR A 176 -12.35 -18.63 -25.30
C TYR A 176 -12.16 -18.73 -26.82
N LEU A 177 -11.85 -17.60 -27.47
CA LEU A 177 -11.56 -17.56 -28.90
C LEU A 177 -10.24 -18.27 -29.24
N GLU A 178 -9.17 -18.02 -28.48
CA GLU A 178 -7.85 -18.64 -28.70
C GLU A 178 -7.87 -20.15 -28.49
N THR A 179 -8.68 -20.65 -27.54
CA THR A 179 -8.82 -22.08 -27.27
C THR A 179 -9.83 -22.78 -28.19
N GLY A 180 -10.52 -22.04 -29.06
CA GLY A 180 -11.55 -22.57 -29.95
C GLY A 180 -12.81 -23.07 -29.21
N ARG A 181 -13.04 -22.60 -27.97
CA ARG A 181 -14.26 -22.91 -27.21
C ARG A 181 -15.49 -22.17 -27.75
N ALA A 182 -15.28 -21.06 -28.43
CA ALA A 182 -16.29 -20.27 -29.11
C ALA A 182 -15.73 -19.73 -30.43
N PHE A 183 -16.62 -19.49 -31.39
CA PHE A 183 -16.28 -18.97 -32.72
C PHE A 183 -16.85 -17.57 -32.98
N SER A 184 -17.76 -17.11 -32.13
CA SER A 184 -18.35 -15.77 -32.21
C SER A 184 -18.31 -15.04 -30.88
N ILE A 185 -18.38 -13.71 -30.92
CA ILE A 185 -18.44 -12.86 -29.72
C ILE A 185 -19.67 -13.20 -28.87
N GLN A 186 -20.82 -13.46 -29.51
CA GLN A 186 -22.04 -13.83 -28.78
C GLN A 186 -21.90 -15.16 -28.04
N GLU A 187 -21.26 -16.16 -28.65
CA GLU A 187 -20.95 -17.42 -27.97
C GLU A 187 -20.01 -17.20 -26.78
N CYS A 188 -19.00 -16.34 -26.93
CA CYS A 188 -18.08 -16.00 -25.84
C CYS A 188 -18.81 -15.33 -24.67
N ILE A 189 -19.74 -14.41 -24.94
CA ILE A 189 -20.55 -13.76 -23.92
C ILE A 189 -21.44 -14.78 -23.19
N ASN A 190 -22.06 -15.70 -23.93
CA ASN A 190 -22.88 -16.76 -23.36
C ASN A 190 -22.05 -17.69 -22.43
N LEU A 191 -20.84 -18.07 -22.86
CA LEU A 191 -19.91 -18.85 -22.05
C LEU A 191 -19.47 -18.09 -20.80
N TYR A 192 -19.17 -16.80 -20.93
CA TYR A 192 -18.78 -15.96 -19.81
C TYR A 192 -19.88 -15.87 -18.74
N GLU A 193 -21.12 -15.62 -19.13
CA GLU A 193 -22.25 -15.55 -18.19
C GLU A 193 -22.56 -16.92 -17.55
N LEU A 194 -22.35 -18.02 -18.29
CA LEU A 194 -22.42 -19.37 -17.74
C LEU A 194 -21.34 -19.60 -16.68
N ASP A 195 -20.08 -19.28 -16.98
CA ASP A 195 -18.95 -19.42 -16.06
C ASP A 195 -19.13 -18.56 -14.81
N LYS A 196 -19.62 -17.32 -14.96
CA LYS A 196 -19.97 -16.42 -13.86
C LYS A 196 -21.10 -16.98 -12.98
N SER A 197 -22.09 -17.63 -13.58
CA SER A 197 -23.14 -18.34 -12.84
C SER A 197 -22.57 -19.51 -12.06
N TRP A 198 -21.69 -20.30 -12.67
CA TRP A 198 -20.99 -21.42 -12.01
C TRP A 198 -20.09 -20.97 -10.86
N GLU A 199 -19.37 -19.85 -11.01
CA GLU A 199 -18.57 -19.25 -9.93
C GLU A 199 -19.45 -18.88 -8.73
N LYS A 200 -20.65 -18.33 -8.96
CA LYS A 200 -21.60 -18.03 -7.87
C LYS A 200 -22.09 -19.28 -7.17
N VAL A 201 -22.45 -20.33 -7.91
CA VAL A 201 -22.89 -21.61 -7.34
C VAL A 201 -21.76 -22.25 -6.53
N ARG A 202 -20.54 -22.27 -7.07
CA ARG A 202 -19.36 -22.80 -6.38
C ARG A 202 -19.05 -22.05 -5.09
N GLY A 203 -19.07 -20.71 -5.12
CA GLY A 203 -18.90 -19.91 -3.90
C GLY A 203 -20.01 -20.12 -2.88
N GLY A 204 -21.24 -20.41 -3.34
CA GLY A 204 -22.34 -20.86 -2.47
C GLY A 204 -22.05 -22.19 -1.79
N GLN A 205 -21.60 -23.18 -2.57
CA GLN A 205 -21.22 -24.49 -2.06
C GLN A 205 -20.07 -24.40 -1.06
N GLU A 206 -19.00 -23.69 -1.37
CA GLU A 206 -17.87 -23.49 -0.46
C GLU A 206 -18.32 -22.87 0.87
N ARG A 207 -19.22 -21.88 0.85
CA ARG A 207 -19.77 -21.31 2.09
C ARG A 207 -20.55 -22.33 2.91
N LEU A 208 -21.39 -23.15 2.27
CA LEU A 208 -22.13 -24.21 2.94
C LEU A 208 -21.20 -25.27 3.52
N GLU A 209 -20.16 -25.66 2.78
CA GLU A 209 -19.13 -26.60 3.26
C GLU A 209 -18.40 -26.04 4.48
N HIS A 210 -18.01 -24.77 4.46
CA HIS A 210 -17.39 -24.11 5.62
C HIS A 210 -18.35 -24.05 6.82
N GLN A 211 -19.62 -23.71 6.62
CA GLN A 211 -20.62 -23.67 7.69
C GLN A 211 -20.91 -25.05 8.27
N LEU A 212 -21.05 -26.07 7.43
CA LEU A 212 -21.23 -27.46 7.86
C LEU A 212 -20.02 -27.94 8.65
N THR A 213 -18.81 -27.68 8.16
CA THR A 213 -17.56 -28.06 8.84
C THR A 213 -17.46 -27.36 10.21
N ALA A 214 -17.77 -26.06 10.27
CA ALA A 214 -17.80 -25.32 11.53
C ALA A 214 -18.86 -25.87 12.50
N THR A 215 -20.04 -26.23 12.00
CA THR A 215 -21.11 -26.81 12.82
C THR A 215 -20.73 -28.21 13.33
N ILE A 216 -20.13 -29.05 12.48
CA ILE A 216 -19.61 -30.36 12.88
C ILE A 216 -18.56 -30.20 13.96
N HIS A 217 -17.60 -29.29 13.80
CA HIS A 217 -16.60 -29.00 14.82
C HIS A 217 -17.22 -28.50 16.11
N TYR A 218 -18.21 -27.61 16.03
CA TYR A 218 -18.95 -27.12 17.19
C TYR A 218 -19.62 -28.28 17.93
N LEU A 219 -20.40 -29.11 17.24
CA LEU A 219 -21.09 -30.27 17.82
C LEU A 219 -20.12 -31.32 18.38
N GLN A 220 -18.99 -31.56 17.72
CA GLN A 220 -17.95 -32.46 18.23
C GLN A 220 -17.32 -31.93 19.52
N ASN A 221 -17.03 -30.63 19.58
CA ASN A 221 -16.52 -29.99 20.79
C ASN A 221 -17.55 -30.03 21.92
N ASP A 222 -18.82 -29.76 21.62
CA ASP A 222 -19.91 -29.79 22.61
C ASP A 222 -20.12 -31.21 23.15
N LEU A 223 -20.10 -32.22 22.27
CA LEU A 223 -20.17 -33.63 22.65
C LEU A 223 -18.96 -34.05 23.51
N MET A 224 -17.75 -33.60 23.17
CA MET A 224 -16.54 -33.83 23.98
C MET A 224 -16.63 -33.16 25.36
N GLN A 225 -17.22 -31.98 25.44
CA GLN A 225 -17.44 -31.30 26.71
C GLN A 225 -18.52 -32.02 27.55
N ALA A 226 -19.63 -32.41 26.95
CA ALA A 226 -20.68 -33.16 27.63
C ALA A 226 -20.19 -34.53 28.13
N THR A 227 -19.39 -35.26 27.34
CA THR A 227 -18.80 -36.54 27.76
C THR A 227 -17.73 -36.39 28.86
N SER A 228 -16.92 -35.33 28.81
CA SER A 228 -15.94 -35.06 29.88
C SER A 228 -16.61 -34.65 31.19
N GLN A 229 -17.71 -33.88 31.15
CA GLN A 229 -18.53 -33.58 32.32
C GLN A 229 -19.21 -34.83 32.88
N ALA A 230 -19.78 -35.69 32.02
CA ALA A 230 -20.41 -36.93 32.44
C ALA A 230 -19.40 -37.91 33.10
N ALA A 231 -18.15 -37.95 32.62
CA ALA A 231 -17.08 -38.74 33.21
C ALA A 231 -16.64 -38.24 34.61
N CYS A 232 -16.80 -36.94 34.89
CA CYS A 232 -16.51 -36.37 36.23
C CYS A 232 -17.64 -36.62 37.26
N THR A 233 -18.86 -36.96 36.83
CA THR A 233 -20.01 -37.27 37.71
C THR A 233 -20.17 -38.75 38.06
N GLN A 234 -19.29 -39.64 37.59
CA GLN A 234 -19.30 -41.03 38.06
C GLN A 234 -18.62 -41.12 39.43
N GLU A 235 -19.43 -41.23 40.49
CA GLU A 235 -19.02 -41.80 41.77
C GLU A 235 -18.49 -43.23 41.57
N PRO A 236 -17.52 -43.70 42.39
CA PRO A 236 -16.93 -45.03 42.27
C PRO A 236 -17.96 -46.07 42.72
N ILE A 237 -18.77 -46.55 41.79
CA ILE A 237 -19.64 -47.69 42.02
C ILE A 237 -18.78 -48.96 41.87
N ALA A 238 -18.71 -49.67 42.99
CA ALA A 238 -18.05 -50.95 43.24
C ALA A 238 -18.05 -51.94 42.06
N GLU A 239 -16.95 -52.68 41.93
CA GLU A 239 -16.84 -53.89 41.12
C GLU A 239 -17.98 -54.88 41.43
N PRO A 240 -18.62 -55.45 40.41
CA PRO A 240 -18.74 -56.91 40.40
C PRO A 240 -18.67 -57.50 38.97
N PRO A 241 -18.85 -58.83 38.83
CA PRO A 241 -17.80 -59.80 38.60
C PRO A 241 -17.51 -60.07 37.12
N ALA A 242 -16.31 -60.59 36.85
CA ALA A 242 -15.81 -60.95 35.52
C ALA A 242 -16.82 -61.73 34.65
N PRO A 243 -17.17 -61.21 33.45
CA PRO A 243 -17.86 -62.00 32.44
C PRO A 243 -16.85 -62.74 31.53
N LYS A 244 -17.18 -63.99 31.28
CA LYS A 244 -16.42 -65.01 30.56
C LYS A 244 -15.90 -64.53 29.20
N ARG A 245 -14.60 -64.75 28.97
CA ARG A 245 -13.92 -64.62 27.67
C ARG A 245 -14.70 -65.33 26.56
N ARG A 246 -15.41 -64.58 25.72
CA ARG A 246 -15.81 -65.04 24.39
C ARG A 246 -14.71 -64.62 23.40
N LYS A 247 -13.98 -65.60 22.88
CA LYS A 247 -13.06 -65.43 21.75
C LYS A 247 -13.89 -65.05 20.52
N ILE A 248 -13.96 -63.77 20.19
CA ILE A 248 -14.37 -63.33 18.86
C ILE A 248 -13.10 -63.24 18.02
N LYS A 249 -13.07 -64.04 16.97
CA LYS A 249 -11.96 -64.16 16.03
C LYS A 249 -11.69 -62.81 15.38
N LEU A 250 -10.44 -62.34 15.44
CA LEU A 250 -9.93 -61.28 14.59
C LEU A 250 -10.18 -61.65 13.12
N ILE A 251 -10.94 -60.84 12.41
CA ILE A 251 -10.92 -60.79 10.95
C ILE A 251 -9.89 -59.70 10.60
N PRO A 252 -8.76 -60.03 9.96
CA PRO A 252 -7.79 -59.02 9.56
C PRO A 252 -8.31 -58.24 8.36
N PHE A 253 -8.83 -57.02 8.57
CA PHE A 253 -9.03 -56.08 7.47
C PHE A 253 -7.69 -55.46 7.08
N ARG A 254 -7.15 -55.98 6.00
CA ARG A 254 -5.89 -55.59 5.38
C ARG A 254 -6.08 -54.23 4.68
N SER A 255 -5.87 -53.12 5.39
CA SER A 255 -5.82 -51.81 4.74
C SER A 255 -4.51 -51.64 3.98
N LYS A 256 -4.54 -51.84 2.66
CA LYS A 256 -3.50 -51.31 1.77
C LYS A 256 -3.74 -49.81 1.59
N LYS A 257 -3.25 -48.97 2.52
CA LYS A 257 -2.93 -47.58 2.21
C LYS A 257 -1.48 -47.53 1.76
N LYS A 258 -1.27 -47.43 0.45
CA LYS A 258 -0.02 -46.93 -0.11
C LYS A 258 0.03 -45.45 0.24
N GLU A 259 0.84 -45.09 1.24
CA GLU A 259 1.33 -43.72 1.36
C GLU A 259 2.11 -43.41 0.08
N LYS A 260 1.60 -42.47 -0.71
CA LYS A 260 2.42 -41.80 -1.73
C LYS A 260 3.20 -40.71 -0.99
N PRO A 261 4.53 -40.64 -1.16
CA PRO A 261 5.33 -39.62 -0.51
C PRO A 261 4.92 -38.24 -1.01
N ILE A 262 4.76 -37.31 -0.06
CA ILE A 262 4.64 -35.87 -0.30
C ILE A 262 5.93 -35.43 -1.00
N PRO A 263 5.89 -34.82 -2.18
CA PRO A 263 7.10 -34.29 -2.80
C PRO A 263 7.60 -33.10 -1.98
N GLU A 264 8.81 -33.21 -1.44
CA GLU A 264 9.58 -32.09 -0.92
C GLU A 264 9.75 -31.06 -2.04
N PHE A 265 9.12 -29.90 -1.89
CA PHE A 265 9.45 -28.74 -2.70
C PHE A 265 10.83 -28.23 -2.28
N ARG A 266 11.86 -28.71 -2.99
CA ARG A 266 13.16 -28.05 -3.06
C ARG A 266 12.94 -26.64 -3.59
N ILE A 267 13.06 -25.65 -2.70
CA ILE A 267 13.20 -24.25 -3.07
C ILE A 267 14.49 -24.14 -3.88
N ARG A 268 14.36 -24.03 -5.21
CA ARG A 268 15.49 -23.66 -6.07
C ARG A 268 15.81 -22.19 -5.77
N HIS A 269 16.98 -21.96 -5.19
CA HIS A 269 17.60 -20.63 -5.17
C HIS A 269 17.71 -20.13 -6.62
N LEU A 270 16.98 -19.06 -6.93
CA LEU A 270 17.21 -18.26 -8.13
C LEU A 270 18.50 -17.45 -7.94
N PRO A 271 19.37 -17.36 -8.96
CA PRO A 271 20.58 -16.55 -8.91
C PRO A 271 20.23 -15.06 -8.92
N PRO A 272 21.06 -14.18 -8.31
CA PRO A 272 20.89 -12.75 -8.39
C PRO A 272 21.30 -12.27 -9.79
N ALA A 273 20.32 -12.13 -10.69
CA ALA A 273 20.54 -11.46 -11.96
C ALA A 273 20.46 -9.93 -11.76
N PHE A 274 21.63 -9.29 -11.80
CA PHE A 274 21.92 -8.02 -12.45
C PHE A 274 20.78 -6.97 -12.53
N PHE A 275 20.74 -6.07 -11.55
CA PHE A 275 20.33 -4.68 -11.77
C PHE A 275 21.56 -3.77 -11.61
N SER A 276 22.42 -3.80 -12.64
CA SER A 276 23.33 -2.70 -12.92
C SER A 276 22.55 -1.59 -13.64
N GLY A 277 22.55 -0.40 -13.06
CA GLY A 277 22.39 0.85 -13.83
C GLY A 277 21.12 1.67 -13.57
N LYS A 278 21.33 2.82 -12.91
CA LYS A 278 20.56 4.08 -13.09
C LYS A 278 19.14 4.18 -12.52
N LEU A 279 18.91 3.76 -11.27
CA LEU A 279 17.74 4.22 -10.48
C LEU A 279 18.09 4.84 -9.11
N GLY A 280 19.38 5.04 -8.82
CA GLY A 280 19.86 5.62 -7.56
C GLY A 280 19.73 7.15 -7.41
N SER A 281 19.12 7.88 -8.36
CA SER A 281 19.17 9.36 -8.38
C SER A 281 17.84 10.07 -8.06
N LEU A 282 16.71 9.37 -7.99
CA LEU A 282 15.40 10.02 -7.82
C LEU A 282 14.84 9.99 -6.39
N ARG A 283 15.35 9.13 -5.50
CA ARG A 283 14.94 9.11 -4.09
C ARG A 283 15.57 10.21 -3.22
N TYR A 284 16.61 10.89 -3.71
CA TYR A 284 17.29 11.96 -2.97
C TYR A 284 16.76 13.38 -3.23
N ARG A 285 15.75 13.56 -4.12
CA ARG A 285 15.22 14.89 -4.46
C ARG A 285 13.81 15.20 -3.92
N LEU A 286 13.11 14.23 -3.33
CA LEU A 286 11.73 14.43 -2.85
C LEU A 286 11.61 14.67 -1.33
N THR A 287 12.69 14.59 -0.57
CA THR A 287 12.69 14.87 0.88
C THR A 287 13.00 16.33 1.24
N ARG A 288 13.15 17.24 0.26
CA ARG A 288 13.44 18.67 0.50
C ARG A 288 12.28 19.64 0.32
N LEU A 289 11.06 19.15 0.07
CA LEU A 289 9.86 19.97 -0.13
C LEU A 289 8.78 19.75 0.95
N ARG A 290 9.14 19.18 2.11
CA ARG A 290 8.22 19.05 3.26
C ARG A 290 8.50 20.00 4.42
N PHE A 291 9.41 20.94 4.23
CA PHE A 291 9.59 22.09 5.11
C PHE A 291 9.94 23.30 4.25
N PHE A 292 8.93 23.80 3.56
CA PHE A 292 8.80 25.19 3.12
C PHE A 292 7.31 25.50 3.05
#